data_AF-A0A950T9H2-F1
#
_entry.id   AF-A0A950T9H2-F1
#
_cell.length_a   1.000
_cell.length_b   1.000
_cell.length_c   1.000
_cell.angle_alpha   90.00
_cell.angle_beta   90.00
_cell.angle_gamma   90.00
#
_symmetry.space_group_name_H-M   'P 1'
#
loop_
_entity.id
_entity.type
_entity.pdbx_description
1 polymer ?
#
loop_
_entity_poly.entity_id
_entity_poly.type
_entity_poly.pdbx_seq_one_letter_code
_entity_poly.pdbx_strand_id
1 'polypeptide(L)'
;MLDRAAPKATSLPELPEITAATDTRAYLARAAVQAQSHDDYELIVDVDAHLQEGGFWPEIIDLLGNDVLKQTAQAMLRPGSLPLINMQPGMTFQAMAGRIPHQSGPQEQTDDPAKAGHRFVQIV
;
A
#
# COMPACT_ATOMS: atom_id res chain seq x y z
N MET A 1 -14.44 -24.21 30.68
CA MET A 1 -13.35 -23.21 30.71
C MET A 1 -12.14 -23.88 30.11
N LEU A 2 -11.70 -23.44 28.93
CA LEU A 2 -10.47 -23.95 28.32
C LEU A 2 -9.32 -23.15 28.93
N ASP A 3 -8.46 -23.84 29.68
CA ASP A 3 -7.20 -23.28 30.18
C ASP A 3 -6.34 -22.87 28.98
N ARG A 4 -6.33 -21.58 28.65
CA ARG A 4 -5.35 -21.00 27.73
C ARG A 4 -4.10 -20.73 28.55
N ALA A 5 -3.20 -21.70 28.59
CA ALA A 5 -1.86 -21.47 29.14
C ALA A 5 -1.24 -20.26 28.42
N ALA A 6 -0.97 -19.19 29.18
CA ALA A 6 -0.34 -17.99 28.64
C ALA A 6 1.02 -18.37 28.02
N PRO A 7 1.29 -18.01 26.75
CA PRO A 7 2.57 -18.31 26.14
C PRO A 7 3.68 -17.64 26.94
N LYS A 8 4.75 -18.39 27.20
CA LYS A 8 5.97 -17.91 27.85
C LYS A 8 6.47 -16.71 27.05
N ALA A 9 6.53 -15.53 27.67
CA ALA A 9 6.91 -14.28 27.02
C ALA A 9 8.26 -14.45 26.32
N THR A 10 8.22 -14.70 25.01
CA THR A 10 9.41 -14.70 24.18
C THR A 10 9.69 -13.23 23.97
N SER A 11 10.84 -12.75 24.43
CA SER A 11 11.22 -11.35 24.27
C SER A 11 11.34 -11.05 22.77
N LEU A 12 10.25 -10.57 22.18
CA LEU A 12 10.28 -10.05 20.83
C LEU A 12 11.30 -8.88 20.82
N PRO A 13 12.12 -8.74 19.77
CA PRO A 13 13.11 -7.67 19.66
C PRO A 13 12.43 -6.28 19.61
N GLU A 14 13.16 -5.25 20.04
CA GLU A 14 12.73 -3.87 19.90
C GLU A 14 12.47 -3.56 18.41
N LEU A 15 11.34 -2.95 18.12
CA LEU A 15 10.94 -2.62 16.76
C LEU A 15 11.57 -1.26 16.37
N PRO A 16 12.06 -1.11 15.13
CA PRO A 16 12.65 0.15 14.68
C PRO A 16 11.60 1.27 14.57
N GLU A 17 12.01 2.46 14.12
CA GLU A 17 11.05 3.45 13.65
C GLU A 17 10.36 2.96 12.36
N ILE A 18 9.07 3.27 12.19
CA ILE A 18 8.35 2.91 10.95
C ILE A 18 8.86 3.79 9.81
N THR A 19 9.25 3.13 8.72
CA THR A 19 9.66 3.73 7.45
C THR A 19 8.96 3.00 6.30
N ALA A 20 9.14 3.46 5.06
CA ALA A 20 8.58 2.79 3.89
C ALA A 20 9.09 1.34 3.70
N ALA A 21 10.26 1.01 4.25
CA ALA A 21 10.89 -0.31 4.16
C ALA A 21 10.59 -1.23 5.36
N THR A 22 9.76 -0.77 6.30
CA THR A 22 9.41 -1.54 7.49
C THR A 22 8.60 -2.77 7.12
N ASP A 23 9.04 -3.95 7.60
CA ASP A 23 8.23 -5.17 7.56
C ASP A 23 7.10 -5.09 8.59
N THR A 24 5.88 -4.90 8.11
CA THR A 24 4.71 -4.67 8.94
C THR A 24 4.31 -5.92 9.72
N ARG A 25 4.71 -7.11 9.26
CA ARG A 25 4.42 -8.39 9.92
C ARG A 25 5.00 -8.44 11.33
N ALA A 26 6.19 -7.88 11.54
CA ALA A 26 6.83 -7.81 12.85
C ALA A 26 6.01 -6.97 13.86
N TYR A 27 5.39 -5.90 13.40
CA TYR A 27 4.56 -5.01 14.21
C TYR A 27 3.22 -5.66 14.52
N LEU A 28 2.60 -6.30 13.53
CA LEU A 28 1.35 -7.05 13.71
C LEU A 28 1.53 -8.21 14.70
N ALA A 29 2.66 -8.94 14.63
CA ALA A 29 2.98 -9.99 15.59
C ALA A 29 3.11 -9.44 17.03
N ARG A 30 3.75 -8.28 17.19
CA ARG A 30 3.84 -7.60 18.48
C ARG A 30 2.46 -7.15 18.99
N ALA A 31 1.67 -6.52 18.13
CA ALA A 31 0.33 -6.06 18.46
C ALA A 31 -0.58 -7.23 18.87
N ALA A 32 -0.45 -8.40 18.22
CA ALA A 32 -1.18 -9.62 18.57
C ALA A 32 -0.81 -10.12 19.98
N VAL A 33 0.48 -10.13 20.34
CA VAL A 33 0.93 -10.49 21.69
C VAL A 33 0.41 -9.48 22.72
N GLN A 34 0.42 -8.19 22.39
CA GLN A 34 -0.10 -7.15 23.27
C GLN A 34 -1.61 -7.30 23.49
N ALA A 35 -2.39 -7.52 22.44
CA ALA A 35 -3.83 -7.75 22.55
C ALA A 35 -4.16 -8.94 23.47
N GLN A 36 -3.39 -10.04 23.38
CA GLN A 36 -3.55 -11.20 24.27
C GLN A 36 -3.32 -10.91 25.75
N SER A 37 -2.63 -9.82 26.11
CA SER A 37 -2.41 -9.42 27.50
C SER A 37 -3.57 -8.63 28.12
N HIS A 38 -4.62 -8.38 27.35
CA HIS A 38 -5.79 -7.62 27.76
C HIS A 38 -7.06 -8.45 27.54
N ASP A 39 -7.84 -8.67 28.60
CA ASP A 39 -9.03 -9.56 28.55
C ASP A 39 -10.14 -9.04 27.62
N ASP A 40 -10.28 -7.72 27.49
CA ASP A 40 -11.35 -7.06 26.73
C ASP A 40 -10.91 -6.54 25.35
N TYR A 41 -9.66 -6.79 24.93
CA TYR A 41 -9.09 -6.23 23.71
C TYR A 41 -8.88 -7.29 22.64
N GLU A 42 -9.57 -7.13 21.52
CA GLU A 42 -9.27 -7.85 20.28
C GLU A 42 -8.32 -7.01 19.42
N LEU A 43 -7.39 -7.67 18.73
CA LEU A 43 -6.56 -6.97 17.74
C LEU A 43 -7.43 -6.62 16.53
N ILE A 44 -7.62 -5.33 16.29
CA ILE A 44 -8.24 -4.79 15.08
C ILE A 44 -7.15 -4.26 14.17
N VAL A 45 -7.16 -4.68 12.91
CA VAL A 45 -6.23 -4.20 11.88
C VAL A 45 -7.04 -3.47 10.81
N ASP A 46 -6.82 -2.16 10.70
CA ASP A 46 -7.34 -1.35 9.60
C ASP A 46 -6.35 -1.43 8.43
N VAL A 47 -6.78 -2.03 7.33
CA VAL A 47 -5.96 -2.17 6.12
C VAL A 47 -6.29 -1.02 5.19
N ASP A 48 -5.48 0.03 5.28
CA ASP A 48 -5.63 1.23 4.47
C ASP A 48 -5.05 1.03 3.06
N ALA A 49 -5.76 0.26 2.24
CA ALA A 49 -5.37 -0.09 0.88
C ALA A 49 -5.64 1.07 -0.11
N HIS A 50 -4.85 2.15 0.00
CA HIS A 50 -4.89 3.24 -0.96
C HIS A 50 -4.37 2.80 -2.33
N LEU A 51 -5.21 2.96 -3.36
CA LEU A 51 -4.81 2.76 -4.75
C LEU A 51 -4.30 4.07 -5.36
N GLN A 52 -3.26 3.97 -6.19
CA GLN A 52 -2.96 5.03 -7.15
C GLN A 52 -3.50 4.64 -8.53
N GLU A 53 -4.66 5.17 -8.89
CA GLU A 53 -5.36 4.86 -10.14
C GLU A 53 -4.52 5.22 -11.36
N GLY A 54 -3.60 6.19 -11.21
CA GLY A 54 -2.74 6.66 -12.29
C GLY A 54 -1.91 5.56 -12.94
N GLY A 55 -1.46 4.55 -12.19
CA GLY A 55 -0.79 3.41 -12.81
C GLY A 55 -1.75 2.58 -13.69
N PHE A 56 -3.02 2.46 -13.28
CA PHE A 56 -4.03 1.57 -13.88
C PHE A 56 -4.80 2.28 -15.00
N TRP A 57 -4.41 3.52 -15.31
CA TRP A 57 -5.11 4.36 -16.25
C TRP A 57 -5.33 3.73 -17.63
N PRO A 58 -4.38 2.96 -18.21
CA PRO A 58 -4.64 2.23 -19.45
C PRO A 58 -5.80 1.24 -19.35
N GLU A 59 -5.88 0.48 -18.25
CA GLU A 59 -6.95 -0.49 -17.98
C GLU A 59 -8.29 0.22 -17.75
N ILE A 60 -8.27 1.36 -17.05
CA ILE A 60 -9.46 2.21 -16.85
C ILE A 60 -10.00 2.74 -18.18
N ILE A 61 -9.12 3.19 -19.08
CA ILE A 61 -9.50 3.64 -20.43
C ILE A 61 -10.19 2.51 -21.20
N ASP A 62 -9.75 1.26 -21.04
CA ASP A 62 -10.37 0.13 -21.72
C ASP A 62 -11.80 -0.16 -21.27
N LEU A 63 -12.18 0.31 -20.08
CA LEU A 63 -13.54 0.20 -19.53
C LEU A 63 -14.48 1.33 -20.00
N LEU A 64 -13.99 2.32 -20.77
CA LEU A 64 -14.84 3.39 -21.29
C LEU A 64 -15.88 2.81 -22.28
N GLY A 65 -17.16 2.96 -21.93
CA GLY A 65 -18.29 2.51 -22.78
C GLY A 65 -18.58 3.39 -24.00
N ASN A 66 -17.91 4.54 -24.13
CA ASN A 66 -18.04 5.41 -25.30
C ASN A 66 -16.81 5.27 -26.19
N ASP A 67 -17.01 4.76 -27.40
CA ASP A 67 -15.91 4.44 -28.33
C ASP A 67 -15.07 5.67 -28.72
N VAL A 68 -15.69 6.84 -28.87
CA VAL A 68 -14.99 8.09 -29.24
C VAL A 68 -14.07 8.54 -28.11
N LEU A 69 -14.57 8.54 -26.86
CA LEU A 69 -13.76 8.89 -25.70
C LEU A 69 -12.64 7.87 -25.47
N LYS A 70 -12.94 6.58 -25.64
CA LYS A 70 -11.95 5.51 -25.54
C LYS A 70 -10.83 5.69 -26.56
N GLN A 71 -11.16 5.86 -27.85
CA GLN A 71 -10.18 6.08 -28.91
C GLN A 71 -9.36 7.34 -28.68
N THR A 72 -10.01 8.43 -28.24
CA THR A 72 -9.35 9.70 -27.92
C THR A 72 -8.35 9.51 -26.78
N ALA A 73 -8.76 8.86 -25.68
CA ALA A 73 -7.89 8.60 -24.54
C ALA A 73 -6.71 7.69 -24.92
N GLN A 74 -6.96 6.62 -25.69
CA GLN A 74 -5.92 5.72 -26.18
C GLN A 74 -4.89 6.46 -27.05
N ALA A 75 -5.31 7.38 -27.92
CA ALA A 75 -4.41 8.19 -28.74
C ALA A 75 -3.55 9.19 -27.93
N MET A 76 -3.99 9.55 -26.72
CA MET A 76 -3.28 10.45 -25.81
C MET A 76 -2.29 9.70 -24.90
N LEU A 77 -2.34 8.36 -24.82
CA LEU A 77 -1.50 7.57 -23.94
C LEU A 77 -0.01 7.69 -24.28
N ARG A 78 0.78 8.00 -23.25
CA ARG A 78 2.25 8.02 -23.20
C ARG A 78 2.67 7.59 -21.78
N PRO A 79 3.92 7.15 -21.55
CA PRO A 79 4.39 6.85 -20.19
C PRO A 79 4.10 8.02 -19.23
N GLY A 80 3.38 7.74 -18.14
CA GLY A 80 3.01 8.73 -17.12
C GLY A 80 1.85 9.68 -17.49
N SER A 81 1.23 9.55 -18.66
CA SER A 81 0.07 10.36 -19.02
C SER A 81 -1.21 9.84 -18.36
N LEU A 82 -2.11 10.76 -17.98
CA LEU A 82 -3.46 10.45 -17.50
C LEU A 82 -4.50 11.13 -18.43
N PRO A 83 -4.76 10.61 -19.63
CA PRO A 83 -5.73 11.18 -20.56
C PRO A 83 -7.09 11.43 -19.94
N LEU A 84 -7.75 12.51 -20.36
CA LEU A 84 -9.08 12.92 -19.90
C LEU A 84 -9.21 13.26 -18.41
N ILE A 85 -8.12 13.22 -17.63
CA ILE A 85 -8.12 13.73 -16.26
C ILE A 85 -7.99 15.26 -16.28
N ASN A 86 -8.84 15.95 -15.51
CA ASN A 86 -8.71 17.39 -15.31
C ASN A 86 -7.81 17.68 -14.09
N MET A 87 -6.59 17.15 -14.08
CA MET A 87 -5.62 17.46 -13.02
C MET A 87 -4.98 18.83 -13.27
N GLN A 88 -4.95 19.67 -12.23
CA GLN A 88 -4.11 20.86 -12.26
C GLN A 88 -2.63 20.48 -12.09
N PRO A 89 -1.74 20.97 -12.97
CA PRO A 89 -0.30 20.86 -12.76
C PRO A 89 0.08 21.51 -11.41
N GLY A 90 0.78 20.77 -10.53
CA GLY A 90 1.28 21.29 -9.25
C GLY A 90 0.71 20.60 -8.00
N MET A 91 -0.47 19.98 -8.08
CA MET A 91 -1.02 19.17 -6.99
C MET A 91 -0.27 17.84 -6.76
N THR A 92 0.66 17.49 -7.66
CA THR A 92 1.47 16.27 -7.62
C THR A 92 2.73 16.40 -6.74
N PHE A 93 3.07 17.59 -6.24
CA PHE A 93 4.28 17.82 -5.44
C PHE A 93 4.06 17.70 -3.93
N GLN A 94 3.22 16.76 -3.50
CA GLN A 94 2.92 16.56 -2.09
C GLN A 94 4.14 16.08 -1.29
N ALA A 95 5.15 15.51 -1.97
CA ALA A 95 6.41 15.13 -1.34
C ALA A 95 7.35 16.30 -0.99
N MET A 96 6.94 17.57 -1.21
CA MET A 96 7.76 18.75 -0.92
C MET A 96 9.16 18.67 -1.56
N ALA A 97 9.22 18.23 -2.83
CA ALA A 97 10.46 17.93 -3.55
C ALA A 97 11.36 16.90 -2.84
N GLY A 98 10.76 15.90 -2.19
CA GLY A 98 11.45 14.80 -1.50
C GLY A 98 11.79 15.08 -0.03
N ARG A 99 11.42 16.24 0.52
CA ARG A 99 11.66 16.57 1.95
C ARG A 99 10.72 15.82 2.89
N ILE A 100 9.52 15.51 2.42
CA ILE A 100 8.53 14.75 3.18
C ILE A 100 8.17 13.55 2.33
N PRO A 101 8.44 12.31 2.76
CA PRO A 101 7.97 11.13 2.05
C PRO A 101 6.46 11.21 1.89
N HIS A 102 5.99 11.20 0.65
CA HIS A 102 4.58 11.24 0.34
C HIS A 102 4.30 10.31 -0.83
N GLN A 103 3.57 9.22 -0.57
CA GLN A 103 3.23 8.22 -1.58
C GLN A 103 4.44 7.71 -2.39
N SER A 104 5.60 7.56 -1.74
CA SER A 104 6.82 6.98 -2.35
C SER A 104 6.69 5.48 -2.69
N GLY A 105 5.50 4.93 -2.43
CA GLY A 105 5.09 3.55 -2.60
C GLY A 105 5.66 2.59 -1.53
N PRO A 106 5.14 1.36 -1.46
CA PRO A 106 5.61 0.36 -0.50
C PRO A 106 7.02 -0.13 -0.84
N GLN A 107 7.91 -0.17 0.16
CA GLN A 107 9.26 -0.73 0.06
C GLN A 107 9.46 -1.95 0.97
N GLU A 108 8.38 -2.50 1.52
CA GLU A 108 8.41 -3.75 2.28
C GLU A 108 8.88 -4.90 1.36
N GLN A 109 9.78 -5.75 1.86
CA GLN A 109 10.31 -6.87 1.08
C GLN A 109 9.22 -7.93 0.86
N THR A 110 9.07 -8.35 -0.39
CA THR A 110 8.24 -9.52 -0.74
C THR A 110 9.07 -10.81 -0.66
N ASP A 111 8.40 -11.94 -0.47
CA ASP A 111 9.08 -13.23 -0.25
C ASP A 111 9.90 -13.71 -1.47
N ASP A 112 9.59 -13.23 -2.67
CA ASP A 112 10.34 -13.48 -3.89
C ASP A 112 10.57 -12.18 -4.68
N PRO A 113 11.73 -11.53 -4.53
CA PRO A 113 12.03 -10.30 -5.26
C PRO A 113 12.23 -10.50 -6.76
N ALA A 114 12.46 -11.73 -7.23
CA ALA A 114 12.58 -12.04 -8.65
C ALA A 114 11.20 -12.21 -9.32
N LYS A 115 10.16 -12.50 -8.52
CA LYS A 115 8.77 -12.56 -8.98
C LYS A 115 8.08 -11.26 -8.63
N ALA A 116 7.97 -10.39 -9.63
CA ALA A 116 7.13 -9.20 -9.58
C ALA A 116 5.73 -9.57 -9.05
N GLY A 117 5.41 -9.08 -7.84
CA GLY A 117 4.08 -9.17 -7.28
C GLY A 117 3.08 -8.39 -8.13
N HIS A 118 1.80 -8.50 -7.79
CA HIS A 118 0.82 -7.63 -8.42
C HIS A 118 1.18 -6.17 -8.10
N ARG A 119 1.10 -5.28 -9.09
CA ARG A 119 1.34 -3.83 -9.00
C ARG A 119 0.48 -3.06 -7.98
N PHE A 120 -0.49 -3.72 -7.35
CA PHE A 120 -1.22 -3.22 -6.18
C PHE A 120 -0.48 -3.45 -4.86
N VAL A 121 0.39 -4.45 -4.80
CA VAL A 121 1.04 -4.97 -3.58
C VAL A 121 2.52 -4.64 -3.58
N GLN A 122 3.13 -4.54 -4.77
CA GLN A 122 4.55 -4.23 -4.95
C GLN A 122 4.71 -3.14 -6.01
N ILE A 123 5.60 -2.17 -5.77
CA ILE A 123 6.07 -1.29 -6.85
C ILE A 123 6.94 -2.16 -7.77
N VAL A 124 6.45 -2.42 -8.99
CA VAL A 124 7.16 -3.14 -10.05
C VAL A 124 7.76 -2.19 -11.07
#